data_AF-Q7MRV6-F1
#
_entry.id   AF-Q7MRV6-F1
#
_cell.length_a   1.000
_cell.length_b   1.000
_cell.length_c   1.000
_cell.angle_alpha   90.00
_cell.angle_beta   90.00
_cell.angle_gamma   90.00
#
_symmetry.space_group_name_H-M   'P 1'
#
loop_
_entity.id
_entity.type
_entity.pdbx_description
1 polymer ?
#
loop_
_entity_poly.entity_id
_entity_poly.type
_entity_poly.pdbx_seq_one_letter_code
_entity_poly.pdbx_strand_id
1 'polypeptide(L)'
;MIPLEFRQIHSIQGIIMAEELKRRSLIKAISWRATGTLDTMLISFIVTGNFTAALSIGAFELITKTALYYFHERAWNRISFGKSKAPEYTI
;
A
#
# COMPACT_ATOMS: atom_id res chain seq x y z
N MET A 1 19.46 -33.15 18.90
CA MET A 1 17.98 -33.21 18.74
C MET A 1 17.40 -32.03 19.49
N ILE A 2 16.75 -31.06 18.83
CA ILE A 2 16.23 -29.84 19.49
C ILE A 2 14.86 -30.14 20.10
N PRO A 3 14.57 -29.72 21.34
CA PRO A 3 13.28 -29.97 22.00
C PRO A 3 12.09 -29.39 21.23
N LEU A 4 10.95 -30.10 21.19
CA LEU A 4 9.74 -29.70 20.46
C LEU A 4 9.17 -28.36 20.94
N GLU A 5 9.29 -28.05 22.23
CA GLU A 5 8.84 -26.77 22.79
C GLU A 5 9.63 -25.57 22.22
N PHE A 6 10.94 -25.75 21.99
CA PHE A 6 11.79 -24.71 21.41
C PHE A 6 11.42 -24.43 19.93
N ARG A 7 10.93 -25.45 19.21
CA ARG A 7 10.44 -25.30 17.84
C ARG A 7 9.09 -24.58 17.79
N GLN A 8 8.24 -24.82 18.79
CA GLN A 8 6.90 -24.24 18.90
C GLN A 8 6.93 -22.76 19.30
N ILE A 9 7.84 -22.35 20.19
CA ILE A 9 7.98 -20.92 20.55
C ILE A 9 8.47 -20.07 19.37
N HIS A 10 9.43 -20.54 18.58
CA HIS A 10 9.98 -19.80 17.45
C HIS A 10 8.98 -19.64 16.30
N SER A 11 8.11 -20.63 16.07
CA SER A 11 7.04 -20.55 15.07
C SER A 11 5.93 -19.58 15.49
N ILE A 12 5.51 -19.60 16.76
CA ILE A 12 4.53 -18.65 17.31
C ILE A 12 5.07 -17.21 17.28
N GLN A 13 6.34 -17.01 17.65
CA GLN A 13 6.98 -15.69 17.53
C GLN A 13 6.99 -15.21 16.07
N GLY A 14 7.31 -16.08 15.10
CA GLY A 14 7.26 -15.74 13.67
C GLY A 14 5.88 -15.29 13.19
N ILE A 15 4.81 -15.97 13.63
CA ILE A 15 3.42 -15.62 13.26
C ILE A 15 3.02 -14.27 13.87
N ILE A 16 3.30 -14.05 15.16
CA ILE A 16 2.97 -12.80 15.86
C ILE A 16 3.71 -11.61 15.20
N MET A 17 4.99 -11.78 14.90
CA MET A 17 5.80 -10.73 14.25
C MET A 17 5.30 -10.42 12.83
N ALA A 18 4.91 -11.43 12.05
CA ALA A 18 4.36 -11.23 10.71
C ALA A 18 3.01 -10.50 10.72
N GLU A 19 2.13 -10.84 11.67
CA GLU A 19 0.86 -10.15 11.85
C GLU A 19 1.05 -8.70 12.29
N GLU A 20 1.97 -8.47 13.22
CA GLU A 20 2.34 -7.13 13.69
C GLU A 20 2.91 -6.26 12.55
N LEU A 21 3.76 -6.83 11.69
CA LEU A 21 4.31 -6.15 10.51
C LEU A 21 3.22 -5.76 9.51
N LYS A 22 2.26 -6.67 9.21
CA LYS A 22 1.12 -6.36 8.33
C LYS A 22 0.26 -5.24 8.90
N ARG A 23 -0.08 -5.30 10.18
CA ARG A 23 -0.95 -4.30 10.83
C ARG A 23 -0.29 -2.94 10.92
N ARG A 24 1.01 -2.89 11.27
CA ARG A 24 1.81 -1.65 11.29
C ARG A 24 1.92 -1.03 9.90
N SER A 25 2.10 -1.83 8.85
CA SER A 25 2.19 -1.35 7.47
C SER A 25 0.88 -0.72 6.98
N LEU A 26 -0.26 -1.35 7.28
CA LEU A 26 -1.58 -0.80 6.95
C LEU A 26 -1.85 0.53 7.66
N ILE A 27 -1.56 0.63 8.95
CA ILE A 27 -1.74 1.88 9.72
C ILE A 27 -0.86 3.01 9.16
N LYS A 28 0.40 2.69 8.81
CA LYS A 28 1.30 3.65 8.16
C LYS A 28 0.76 4.10 6.79
N ALA A 29 0.25 3.18 5.98
CA ALA A 29 -0.31 3.49 4.67
C ALA A 29 -1.55 4.39 4.79
N ILE A 30 -2.45 4.10 5.73
CA ILE A 30 -3.63 4.92 6.00
C ILE A 30 -3.23 6.30 6.50
N SER A 31 -2.28 6.38 7.45
CA SER A 31 -1.77 7.67 7.95
C SER A 31 -1.19 8.50 6.82
N TRP A 32 -0.34 7.91 5.97
CA TRP A 32 0.25 8.60 4.83
C TRP A 32 -0.80 9.11 3.83
N ARG A 33 -1.84 8.30 3.56
CA ARG A 33 -2.96 8.71 2.69
C ARG A 33 -3.78 9.84 3.28
N ALA A 34 -4.10 9.77 4.58
CA ALA A 34 -4.84 10.83 5.27
C ALA A 34 -4.06 12.16 5.26
N THR A 35 -2.75 12.12 5.56
CA THR A 35 -1.90 13.32 5.50
C THR A 35 -1.89 13.93 4.10
N GLY A 36 -1.72 13.14 3.05
CA GLY A 36 -1.67 13.66 1.67
C GLY A 36 -2.98 14.31 1.20
N THR A 37 -4.12 13.72 1.53
CA THR A 37 -5.43 14.29 1.18
C THR A 37 -5.72 15.54 2.01
N LEU A 38 -5.39 15.55 3.30
CA LEU A 38 -5.53 16.74 4.14
C LEU A 38 -4.65 17.90 3.67
N ASP A 39 -3.41 17.62 3.27
CA ASP A 39 -2.49 18.63 2.74
C ASP A 39 -3.05 19.27 1.45
N THR A 40 -3.56 18.44 0.54
CA THR A 40 -4.19 18.90 -0.71
C THR A 40 -5.44 19.74 -0.44
N MET A 41 -6.30 19.30 0.48
CA MET A 41 -7.50 20.06 0.87
C MET A 41 -7.13 21.39 1.54
N LEU A 42 -6.11 21.41 2.41
CA LEU A 42 -5.65 22.60 3.10
C LEU A 42 -5.07 23.62 2.11
N ILE A 43 -4.18 23.19 1.20
CA ILE A 43 -3.63 24.04 0.15
C ILE A 43 -4.76 24.59 -0.72
N SER A 44 -5.68 23.74 -1.15
CA SER A 44 -6.84 24.14 -1.97
C SER A 44 -7.72 25.16 -1.26
N PHE A 45 -7.92 24.99 0.06
CA PHE A 45 -8.69 25.92 0.88
C PHE A 45 -7.98 27.27 1.03
N ILE A 46 -6.67 27.28 1.28
CA ILE A 46 -5.88 28.51 1.39
C ILE A 46 -5.88 29.28 0.05
N VAL A 47 -5.76 28.57 -1.07
CA VAL A 47 -5.72 29.18 -2.41
C VAL A 47 -7.09 29.71 -2.83
N THR A 48 -8.16 28.96 -2.55
CA THR A 48 -9.51 29.30 -3.07
C THR A 48 -10.35 30.10 -2.07
N GLY A 49 -10.05 30.02 -0.77
CA GLY A 49 -10.88 30.56 0.31
C GLY A 49 -12.25 29.90 0.46
N ASN A 50 -12.53 28.83 -0.29
CA ASN A 50 -13.83 28.18 -0.38
C ASN A 50 -13.74 26.71 0.03
N PHE A 51 -14.50 26.34 1.07
CA PHE A 51 -14.52 24.98 1.62
C PHE A 51 -15.09 23.94 0.65
N THR A 52 -16.13 24.29 -0.12
CA THR A 52 -16.72 23.39 -1.12
C THR A 52 -15.70 23.04 -2.21
N ALA A 53 -14.93 24.03 -2.68
CA ALA A 53 -13.88 23.80 -3.68
C ALA A 53 -12.76 22.90 -3.15
N ALA A 54 -12.30 23.15 -1.91
CA ALA A 54 -11.29 22.31 -1.26
C ALA A 54 -11.74 20.85 -1.12
N LEU A 55 -13.01 20.64 -0.77
CA LEU A 55 -13.59 19.30 -0.66
C LEU A 55 -13.71 18.60 -2.01
N SER A 56 -14.13 19.33 -3.05
CA SER A 56 -14.16 18.82 -4.42
C SER A 56 -12.77 18.43 -4.92
N ILE A 57 -11.74 19.23 -4.65
CA ILE A 57 -10.36 18.93 -5.06
C ILE A 57 -9.83 17.68 -4.34
N GLY A 58 -10.03 17.58 -3.03
CA GLY A 58 -9.65 16.37 -2.27
C GLY A 58 -10.35 15.10 -2.80
N ALA A 59 -11.65 15.18 -3.11
CA ALA A 59 -12.40 14.07 -3.70
C ALA A 59 -11.87 13.71 -5.10
N PHE A 60 -11.55 14.71 -5.92
CA PHE A 60 -11.01 14.49 -7.27
C PHE A 60 -9.59 13.89 -7.23
N GLU A 61 -8.75 14.27 -6.27
CA GLU A 61 -7.42 13.68 -6.04
C GLU A 61 -7.52 12.19 -5.74
N LEU A 62 -8.42 11.79 -4.85
CA LEU A 62 -8.64 10.39 -4.51
C LEU A 62 -9.07 9.56 -5.73
N ILE A 63 -10.04 10.04 -6.51
CA ILE A 63 -10.54 9.34 -7.70
C ILE A 63 -9.45 9.25 -8.77
N THR A 64 -8.81 10.37 -9.08
CA THR A 64 -7.81 10.45 -10.15
C THR A 64 -6.61 9.56 -9.85
N LYS A 65 -6.11 9.59 -8.62
CA LYS A 65 -4.96 8.78 -8.19
C LYS A 65 -5.29 7.29 -8.16
N THR A 66 -6.51 6.92 -7.76
CA THR A 66 -6.97 5.53 -7.80
C THR A 66 -7.08 5.03 -9.24
N ALA A 67 -7.67 5.83 -10.13
CA ALA A 67 -7.77 5.51 -11.55
C ALA A 67 -6.38 5.37 -12.20
N LEU A 68 -5.49 6.35 -11.97
CA LEU A 68 -4.10 6.30 -12.45
C LEU A 68 -3.36 5.05 -11.96
N TYR A 69 -3.47 4.72 -10.68
CA TYR A 69 -2.85 3.52 -10.12
C TYR A 69 -3.37 2.25 -10.80
N TYR A 70 -4.69 2.12 -10.96
CA TYR A 70 -5.29 0.98 -11.64
C TYR A 70 -4.80 0.83 -13.10
N PHE A 71 -4.83 1.92 -13.87
CA PHE A 71 -4.35 1.89 -15.26
C PHE A 71 -2.85 1.65 -15.35
N HIS A 72 -2.07 2.22 -14.43
CA HIS A 72 -0.63 1.98 -14.33
C HIS A 72 -0.33 0.51 -14.07
N GLU A 73 -1.00 -0.11 -13.09
CA GLU A 73 -0.83 -1.54 -12.80
C GLU A 73 -1.27 -2.41 -13.99
N ARG A 74 -2.35 -2.04 -14.68
CA ARG A 74 -2.80 -2.76 -15.87
C ARG A 74 -1.83 -2.64 -17.03
N ALA A 75 -1.25 -1.46 -17.24
CA ALA A 75 -0.20 -1.22 -18.23
C ALA A 75 1.08 -1.98 -17.86
N TRP A 76 1.48 -1.94 -16.59
CA TRP A 76 2.67 -2.64 -16.09
C TRP A 76 2.56 -4.15 -16.26
N ASN A 77 1.40 -4.74 -15.97
CA ASN A 77 1.13 -6.17 -16.17
C ASN A 77 1.22 -6.61 -17.65
N ARG A 78 1.10 -5.69 -18.60
CA ARG A 78 1.29 -5.98 -20.04
C ARG A 78 2.76 -6.03 -20.42
N ILE A 79 3.64 -5.44 -19.63
CA ILE A 79 5.08 -5.39 -19.87
C ILE A 79 5.71 -6.62 -19.18
N SER A 80 6.42 -7.46 -19.93
CA SER A 80 7.12 -8.64 -19.40
C SER A 80 8.47 -8.33 -18.76
N PHE A 81 8.67 -7.09 -18.31
CA PHE A 81 9.95 -6.65 -17.75
C PHE A 81 10.18 -7.32 -16.39
N GLY A 82 11.27 -8.10 -16.27
CA GLY A 82 11.63 -8.81 -15.04
C GLY A 82 10.95 -10.18 -14.82
N LYS A 83 10.20 -10.73 -15.79
CA LYS A 83 9.73 -12.12 -15.70
C LYS A 83 10.89 -13.09 -15.95
N SER A 84 11.50 -13.60 -14.89
CA SER A 84 12.42 -14.75 -14.97
C SER A 84 11.66 -15.95 -15.52
N LYS A 85 12.15 -16.56 -16.59
CA LYS A 85 11.62 -17.83 -17.11
C LYS A 85 11.67 -18.86 -15.96
N ALA A 86 10.58 -19.60 -15.78
CA ALA A 86 10.56 -20.70 -14.81
C ALA A 86 11.73 -21.64 -15.10
N PRO A 87 12.47 -22.14 -14.08
CA PRO A 87 13.51 -23.12 -14.31
C PRO A 87 12.86 -24.35 -14.95
N GLU A 88 13.27 -24.65 -16.17
CA GLU A 88 12.87 -25.83 -16.91
C GLU A 88 13.47 -27.03 -16.20
N TYR A 89 12.71 -27.65 -15.29
CA TYR A 89 13.10 -28.91 -14.67
C TYR A 89 13.01 -29.96 -15.78
N THR A 90 14.15 -30.21 -16.43
CA THR A 90 14.29 -31.34 -17.34
C THR A 90 14.26 -32.61 -16.49
N ILE A 91 13.33 -33.51 -16.83
CA ILE A 91 13.18 -34.85 -16.21
C ILE A 91 14.33 -35.74 -16.65
#